data_AF-A0A667G2Y9-F1
#
_entry.id   AF-A0A667G2Y9-F1
#
_cell.length_a   1.000
_cell.length_b   1.000
_cell.length_c   1.000
_cell.angle_alpha   90.00
_cell.angle_beta   90.00
_cell.angle_gamma   90.00
#
_symmetry.space_group_name_H-M   'P 1'
#
loop_
_entity.id
_entity.type
_entity.pdbx_description
1 polymer ?
#
loop_
_entity_poly.entity_id
_entity_poly.type
_entity_poly.pdbx_seq_one_letter_code
_entity_poly.pdbx_strand_id
1 'polypeptide(L)'
;MITFTLPSAIRSLILQKTPDIRNMSSMAGGLRPASMVVLHRSLALAFEKFCQTNNGPLPLLGLTEPGKWTLPTPNAVLDTRDELSSPPFP
;
A
#
# COMPACT_ATOMS: atom_id res chain seq x y z
N MET A 1 19.89 14.43 -8.87
CA MET A 1 20.32 13.46 -7.84
C MET A 1 19.08 13.04 -7.07
N ILE A 2 18.62 11.80 -7.21
CA ILE A 2 17.44 11.30 -6.48
C ILE A 2 17.93 10.85 -5.10
N THR A 3 17.52 11.55 -4.05
CA THR A 3 17.85 11.18 -2.66
C THR A 3 16.89 10.09 -2.20
N PHE A 4 17.44 8.88 -1.98
CA PHE A 4 16.68 7.79 -1.40
C PHE A 4 16.60 7.98 0.11
N THR A 5 15.38 8.06 0.63
CA THR A 5 15.12 8.22 2.07
C THR A 5 14.39 7.00 2.61
N LEU A 6 14.76 6.56 3.80
CA LEU A 6 14.11 5.43 4.46
C LEU A 6 12.63 5.77 4.72
N PRO A 7 11.67 4.84 4.54
CA PRO A 7 10.24 5.13 4.75
C PRO A 7 9.90 5.72 6.10
N SER A 8 10.63 5.34 7.16
CA SER A 8 10.48 5.91 8.49
C SER A 8 10.81 7.41 8.51
N ALA A 9 11.89 7.83 7.85
CA ALA A 9 12.28 9.23 7.76
C ALA A 9 11.24 10.05 6.96
N ILE A 10 10.74 9.50 5.85
CA ILE A 10 9.65 10.13 5.08
C ILE A 10 8.40 10.30 5.95
N ARG A 11 7.99 9.26 6.68
CA ARG A 11 6.84 9.31 7.60
C ARG A 11 7.04 10.37 8.69
N SER A 12 8.23 10.44 9.28
CA SER A 12 8.55 11.46 10.30
C SER A 12 8.41 12.88 9.76
N LEU A 13 8.87 13.15 8.55
CA LEU A 13 8.76 14.48 7.95
C LEU A 13 7.29 14.86 7.65
N ILE A 14 6.48 13.90 7.18
CA ILE A 14 5.03 14.12 6.97
C ILE A 14 4.34 14.46 8.29
N LEU A 15 4.65 13.72 9.36
CA LEU A 15 4.09 13.96 10.69
C LEU A 15 4.51 15.32 11.25
N GLN A 16 5.73 15.78 10.92
CA GLN A 16 6.21 17.12 11.27
C GLN A 16 5.61 18.24 10.40
N LYS A 17 4.74 17.89 9.43
CA LYS A 17 4.05 18.83 8.54
C LYS A 17 5.03 19.80 7.85
N THR A 18 6.20 19.29 7.48
CA THR A 18 7.25 20.10 6.85
C THR A 18 6.71 20.70 5.55
N PRO A 19 6.69 22.03 5.41
CA PRO A 19 5.95 22.73 4.34
C PRO A 19 6.47 22.43 2.92
N ASP A 20 7.67 21.87 2.81
CA ASP A 20 8.31 21.52 1.55
C ASP A 20 7.87 20.15 1.00
N ILE A 21 7.18 19.34 1.80
CA ILE A 21 6.66 18.03 1.37
C ILE A 21 5.27 18.22 0.77
N ARG A 22 5.25 18.60 -0.50
CA ARG A 22 4.01 18.64 -1.31
C ARG A 22 3.79 17.37 -2.12
N ASN A 23 4.84 16.57 -2.33
CA ASN A 23 4.81 15.36 -3.14
C ASN A 23 5.83 14.33 -2.63
N MET A 24 5.42 13.06 -2.54
CA MET A 24 6.27 11.94 -2.11
C MET A 24 6.84 11.11 -3.28
N SER A 25 6.55 11.50 -4.53
CA SER A 25 7.01 10.79 -5.71
C SER A 25 8.54 10.66 -5.68
N SER A 26 9.04 9.45 -5.93
CA SER A 26 10.48 9.14 -5.96
C SER A 26 11.24 9.21 -4.63
N MET A 27 10.61 9.55 -3.49
CA MET A 27 11.33 9.68 -2.21
C MET A 27 11.71 8.33 -1.58
N ALA A 28 10.90 7.28 -1.81
CA ALA A 28 11.00 5.99 -1.12
C ALA A 28 11.75 4.89 -1.89
N GLY A 29 12.56 5.25 -2.89
CA GLY A 29 13.49 4.31 -3.54
C GLY A 29 12.88 3.03 -4.09
N GLY A 30 11.77 3.14 -4.82
CA GLY A 30 11.09 1.99 -5.44
C GLY A 30 10.00 1.36 -4.56
N LEU A 31 9.92 1.72 -3.28
CA LEU A 31 8.78 1.36 -2.45
C LEU A 31 7.53 2.11 -2.91
N ARG A 32 6.44 1.37 -3.09
CA ARG A 32 5.17 1.93 -3.56
C ARG A 32 4.32 2.39 -2.38
N PRO A 33 3.80 3.64 -2.40
CA PRO A 33 2.79 4.05 -1.44
C PRO A 33 1.52 3.22 -1.65
N ALA A 34 0.80 2.98 -0.55
CA ALA A 34 -0.51 2.32 -0.57
C ALA A 34 -1.59 3.31 -0.14
N SER A 35 -2.76 3.22 -0.76
CA SER A 35 -3.95 3.93 -0.30
C SER A 35 -4.52 3.26 0.95
N MET A 36 -5.02 4.06 1.89
CA MET A 36 -5.68 3.59 3.11
C MET A 36 -7.10 4.15 3.18
N VAL A 37 -8.05 3.32 3.60
CA VAL A 37 -9.45 3.70 3.80
C VAL A 37 -9.85 3.31 5.22
N VAL A 38 -10.40 4.27 5.98
CA VAL A 38 -10.96 4.03 7.32
C VAL A 38 -12.47 4.10 7.22
N LEU A 39 -13.15 3.02 7.60
CA LEU A 39 -14.59 2.87 7.47
C LEU A 39 -15.24 2.54 8.81
N HIS A 40 -16.51 2.89 8.94
CA HIS A 40 -17.33 2.37 10.03
C HIS A 40 -17.49 0.85 9.90
N ARG A 41 -17.58 0.15 11.05
CA ARG A 41 -17.65 -1.33 11.09
C ARG A 41 -18.76 -1.91 10.22
N SER A 42 -19.89 -1.22 10.10
CA SER A 42 -21.03 -1.65 9.26
C SER A 42 -20.72 -1.68 7.76
N LEU A 43 -19.72 -0.92 7.30
CA LEU A 43 -19.33 -0.83 5.89
C LEU A 43 -18.11 -1.69 5.56
N ALA A 44 -17.32 -2.09 6.56
CA ALA A 44 -16.06 -2.82 6.36
C ALA A 44 -16.26 -4.11 5.55
N LEU A 45 -17.28 -4.90 5.88
CA LEU A 45 -17.55 -6.17 5.19
C LEU A 45 -17.98 -5.96 3.71
N ALA A 46 -18.77 -4.92 3.45
CA ALA A 46 -19.19 -4.60 2.08
C ALA A 46 -18.00 -4.12 1.24
N PHE A 47 -17.12 -3.30 1.84
CA PHE A 47 -15.91 -2.81 1.18
C PHE A 47 -14.90 -3.92 0.90
N GLU A 48 -14.72 -4.86 1.83
CA GLU A 48 -13.85 -6.02 1.61
C GLU A 48 -14.31 -6.85 0.40
N LYS A 49 -15.60 -7.18 0.33
CA LYS A 49 -16.19 -7.90 -0.83
C LYS A 49 -16.05 -7.10 -2.12
N PHE A 50 -16.19 -5.77 -2.05
CA PHE A 50 -15.97 -4.89 -3.19
C PHE A 50 -14.52 -4.99 -3.69
N CYS A 51 -13.52 -4.96 -2.82
CA CYS A 51 -12.12 -5.12 -3.22
C CYS A 51 -11.84 -6.52 -3.78
N GLN A 52 -12.38 -7.58 -3.17
CA GLN A 52 -12.26 -8.96 -3.67
C GLN A 52 -12.87 -9.14 -5.07
N THR A 53 -13.92 -8.38 -5.41
CA THR A 53 -14.51 -8.42 -6.74
C THR A 53 -13.70 -7.59 -7.76
N ASN A 54 -12.83 -6.70 -7.27
CA ASN A 54 -12.04 -5.73 -8.05
C ASN A 54 -10.52 -5.90 -7.83
N ASN A 55 -10.03 -7.14 -7.68
CA ASN A 55 -8.62 -7.45 -7.34
C ASN A 55 -7.57 -6.87 -8.33
N GLY A 56 -7.96 -6.45 -9.53
CA GLY A 56 -7.07 -5.81 -10.50
C GLY A 56 -6.75 -4.35 -10.15
N PRO A 57 -7.70 -3.42 -10.34
CA PRO A 57 -7.48 -2.00 -10.07
C PRO A 57 -7.37 -1.66 -8.58
N LEU A 58 -7.91 -2.51 -7.70
CA LEU A 58 -8.03 -2.25 -6.26
C LEU A 58 -7.62 -3.48 -5.43
N PRO A 59 -6.34 -3.89 -5.52
CA PRO A 59 -5.85 -5.02 -4.72
C PRO A 59 -5.90 -4.65 -3.24
N LEU A 60 -6.52 -5.52 -2.44
CA LEU A 60 -6.56 -5.35 -0.99
C LEU A 60 -5.23 -5.80 -0.39
N LEU A 61 -4.40 -4.84 0.04
CA LEU A 61 -3.05 -5.13 0.55
C LEU A 61 -3.02 -5.56 2.02
N GLY A 62 -4.06 -5.25 2.80
CA GLY A 62 -4.16 -5.61 4.21
C GLY A 62 -5.39 -5.02 4.88
N LEU A 63 -5.82 -5.65 5.97
CA LEU A 63 -6.93 -5.24 6.81
C LEU A 63 -6.48 -5.17 8.27
N THR A 64 -7.06 -4.25 9.04
CA THR A 64 -6.89 -4.21 10.49
C THR A 64 -8.17 -4.61 11.19
N GLU A 65 -8.05 -5.16 12.40
CA GLU A 65 -9.20 -5.27 13.29
C GLU A 65 -9.72 -3.87 13.66
N PRO A 66 -11.05 -3.71 13.85
CA PRO A 66 -11.61 -2.47 14.35
C PRO A 66 -10.93 -2.03 15.65
N GLY A 67 -10.46 -0.78 15.70
CA GLY A 67 -9.76 -0.23 16.86
C GLY A 67 -8.26 -0.55 16.93
N LYS A 68 -7.72 -1.36 16.00
CA LYS A 68 -6.28 -1.56 15.82
C LYS A 68 -5.78 -0.69 14.66
N TRP A 69 -4.71 0.07 14.92
CA TRP A 69 -4.09 0.98 13.95
C TRP A 69 -2.85 0.39 13.28
N THR A 70 -2.31 -0.70 13.81
CA THR A 70 -1.21 -1.44 13.21
C THR A 70 -1.73 -2.38 12.14
N LEU A 71 -1.30 -2.16 10.90
CA LEU A 71 -1.45 -3.14 9.84
C LEU A 71 -0.64 -4.40 10.21
N PRO A 72 -1.17 -5.62 9.97
CA PRO A 72 -0.33 -6.80 9.99
C PRO A 72 0.82 -6.60 8.99
N THR A 73 2.01 -7.10 9.32
CA THR A 73 3.19 -6.98 8.45
C THR A 73 2.82 -7.46 7.04
N PRO A 74 2.83 -6.59 6.02
CA PRO A 74 2.54 -7.00 4.66
C PRO A 74 3.67 -7.94 4.25
N ASN A 75 3.35 -9.21 3.99
CA ASN A 75 4.14 -10.26 3.27
C ASN A 75 3.90 -11.70 3.77
N ALA A 76 2.93 -11.98 4.63
CA ALA A 76 2.52 -13.36 4.91
C ALA A 76 1.37 -13.80 3.98
N VAL A 77 1.70 -14.14 2.73
CA VAL A 77 0.84 -14.83 1.73
C VAL A 77 -0.29 -13.93 1.16
N LEU A 78 -0.26 -13.53 -0.11
CA LEU A 78 -0.60 -14.39 -1.24
C LEU A 78 0.16 -13.92 -2.49
N ASP A 79 1.38 -14.43 -2.66
CA ASP A 79 1.99 -14.46 -3.99
C ASP A 79 1.32 -15.61 -4.74
N THR A 80 0.30 -15.28 -5.53
CA THR A 80 -0.22 -16.15 -6.57
C THR A 80 -0.16 -15.37 -7.87
N ARG A 81 1.05 -14.92 -8.22
CA ARG A 81 1.45 -14.87 -9.62
C ARG A 81 2.41 -16.01 -9.86
N ASP A 82 1.81 -17.16 -10.14
CA ASP A 82 2.38 -18.12 -11.08
C ASP A 82 3.10 -17.37 -12.20
N GLU A 83 4.28 -17.88 -12.52
CA GLU A 83 5.04 -17.60 -13.72
C GLU A 83 4.15 -17.24 -14.91
N LEU A 84 4.25 -16.00 -15.36
CA LEU A 84 4.13 -15.73 -16.79
C LEU A 84 5.30 -14.86 -17.21
N SER A 85 6.49 -15.46 -17.08
CA SER A 85 7.60 -15.14 -17.98
C SER A 85 7.17 -15.56 -19.38
N SER A 86 6.53 -14.66 -20.11
CA SER A 86 6.37 -14.79 -21.56
C SER A 86 7.78 -14.95 -22.18
N PRO A 87 8.04 -15.99 -22.97
CA PRO A 87 9.33 -16.14 -23.65
C PRO A 87 9.51 -15.00 -24.67
N PRO A 88 10.76 -14.60 -24.98
CA PRO A 88 10.99 -13.64 -26.05
C PRO A 88 10.50 -14.26 -27.37
N PHE A 89 9.65 -13.53 -28.09
CA PHE A 89 9.25 -13.90 -29.44
C PHE A 89 10.48 -13.83 -30.38
N PRO A 90 10.53 -14.70 -31.41
CA PRO A 90 11.68 -14.84 -32.31
C PRO A 90 11.97 -13.58 -33.14
#